data_AF-A0AAC8QC86-F1
#
_entry.id   AF-A0AAC8QC86-F1
#
_cell.length_a   1.000
_cell.length_b   1.000
_cell.length_c   1.000
_cell.angle_alpha   90.00
_cell.angle_beta   90.00
_cell.angle_gamma   90.00
#
_symmetry.space_group_name_H-M   'P 1'
#
loop_
_entity.id
_entity.type
_entity.pdbx_description
1 polymer ?
#
loop_
_entity_poly.entity_id
_entity_poly.type
_entity_poly.pdbx_seq_one_letter_code
_entity_poly.pdbx_strand_id
1 'polypeptide(L)'
;MDSGSRIVNRYARLTANAAAGASELSVSDSTGFAAGDLVLVHQSTGLAALDSGNQRPVSLAGGPVGRIEYARVASVSPGVLRLTAPLLYARTGNLSQVVRVPEYTELEVRSGASLRAAPWDGSVGGILAVMVTGRLRNDGLISVDGAGFRGGAFLSHRDLNYCTSLDEPVDGGGAYKGEGLVAGRFGSAAGRGNLANGAGGGICHNSGGGGGGHAGLGGQGGRSAPADEERDVGGMGGAPVAYLPYEYLVFGGGGGAGEGNNDEGSSGGAGGGLMLLRATEVRGVGRFSAAGETPPPTPGDDGAGGGGAGGAISIRTVQELECGAVESRGGAGGDNTEFVFPLAPGGGGAGGVVFLQGEVIACSRSVLAGAPGRMATDGGTHGAGPDSVDGGSAFGSAQVLSMPFGQPASPVLTQPVEGATQEGPGLRIEGQARAGDPRVLLFLDGVLLSTLDTGADGRFSYVLPEALPPGPHELRASTESLGVHSDSSVPVRITAVAPVEGSDGGVVLPDVPPDVIPPLVLAVGCGCGSAPGAGLWTGALLLAAVAVRRRRQP
;
A
#
# COMPACT_ATOMS: atom_id res chain seq x y z
N MET A 1 -1.54 -3.79 32.31
CA MET A 1 -2.95 -3.38 32.20
C MET A 1 -3.81 -4.48 32.80
N ASP A 2 -4.82 -4.14 33.61
CA ASP A 2 -5.74 -5.12 34.21
C ASP A 2 -6.81 -5.59 33.20
N SER A 3 -7.47 -6.71 33.51
CA SER A 3 -8.41 -7.44 32.65
C SER A 3 -9.32 -6.53 31.80
N GLY A 4 -9.42 -6.80 30.50
CA GLY A 4 -10.27 -6.05 29.56
C GLY A 4 -9.60 -5.73 28.22
N SER A 5 -10.40 -5.24 27.27
CA SER A 5 -9.96 -4.85 25.93
C SER A 5 -9.73 -3.34 25.83
N ARG A 6 -8.64 -2.89 25.20
CA ARG A 6 -8.30 -1.47 25.04
C ARG A 6 -7.83 -1.10 23.64
N ILE A 7 -8.23 0.09 23.19
CA ILE A 7 -7.73 0.75 21.98
C ILE A 7 -6.88 1.97 22.40
N VAL A 8 -5.59 1.95 22.07
CA VAL A 8 -4.63 2.98 22.51
C VAL A 8 -4.32 4.03 21.43
N ASN A 9 -4.57 3.70 20.17
CA ASN A 9 -4.38 4.64 19.07
C ASN A 9 -5.55 5.62 18.98
N ARG A 10 -5.30 6.76 18.33
CA ARG A 10 -6.31 7.73 17.88
C ARG A 10 -6.11 7.94 16.39
N TYR A 11 -7.19 8.13 15.66
CA TYR A 11 -7.19 8.15 14.21
C TYR A 11 -7.86 9.42 13.71
N ALA A 12 -7.33 9.98 12.63
CA ALA A 12 -7.97 11.06 11.90
C ALA A 12 -7.78 10.87 10.40
N ARG A 13 -8.83 11.11 9.61
CA ARG A 13 -8.72 11.08 8.15
C ARG A 13 -8.03 12.35 7.68
N LEU A 14 -7.12 12.23 6.74
CA LEU A 14 -6.58 13.39 6.03
C LEU A 14 -7.67 13.95 5.10
N THR A 15 -8.05 15.23 5.23
CA THR A 15 -9.19 15.80 4.48
C THR A 15 -8.78 16.46 3.15
N ALA A 16 -7.49 16.73 2.97
CA ALA A 16 -6.91 17.32 1.75
C ALA A 16 -5.60 16.60 1.36
N ASN A 17 -5.16 16.75 0.12
CA ASN A 17 -3.87 16.20 -0.29
C ASN A 17 -2.73 16.90 0.47
N ALA A 18 -1.75 16.13 0.92
CA ALA A 18 -0.48 16.64 1.42
C ALA A 18 0.62 16.32 0.40
N ALA A 19 1.28 17.33 -0.14
CA ALA A 19 2.41 17.12 -1.05
C ALA A 19 3.65 16.61 -0.29
N ALA A 20 4.60 16.00 -1.00
CA ALA A 20 5.95 15.85 -0.46
C ALA A 20 6.50 17.25 -0.13
N GLY A 21 7.19 17.40 1.01
CA GLY A 21 7.58 18.70 1.55
C GLY A 21 6.53 19.36 2.44
N ALA A 22 5.30 18.85 2.53
CA ALA A 22 4.25 19.45 3.36
C ALA A 22 4.56 19.27 4.86
N SER A 23 4.42 20.36 5.64
CA SER A 23 4.58 20.35 7.10
C SER A 23 3.25 20.60 7.84
N GLU A 24 2.13 20.65 7.11
CA GLU A 24 0.79 20.82 7.69
C GLU A 24 -0.16 19.78 7.11
N LEU A 25 -0.90 19.10 7.97
CA LEU A 25 -1.87 18.08 7.62
C LEU A 25 -3.28 18.55 8.02
N SER A 26 -4.16 18.68 7.03
CA SER A 26 -5.59 18.92 7.28
C SER A 26 -6.27 17.61 7.67
N VAL A 27 -6.87 17.54 8.86
CA VAL A 27 -7.43 16.32 9.44
C VAL A 27 -8.91 16.48 9.81
N SER A 28 -9.66 15.38 9.78
CA SER A 28 -11.10 15.37 10.08
C SER A 28 -11.41 15.59 11.56
N ASP A 29 -10.50 15.17 12.44
CA ASP A 29 -10.59 15.35 13.89
C ASP A 29 -9.18 15.52 14.46
N SER A 30 -8.99 16.53 15.29
CA SER A 30 -7.72 16.81 15.98
C SER A 30 -7.76 16.43 17.47
N THR A 31 -8.89 15.89 17.94
CA THR A 31 -9.09 15.50 19.34
C THR A 31 -8.15 14.36 19.72
N GLY A 32 -7.46 14.52 20.84
CA GLY A 32 -6.53 13.50 21.35
C GLY A 32 -5.14 13.53 20.72
N PHE A 33 -4.84 14.51 19.86
CA PHE A 33 -3.49 14.85 19.41
C PHE A 33 -2.95 16.05 20.20
N ALA A 34 -1.64 16.08 20.44
CA ALA A 34 -0.93 17.15 21.12
C ALA A 34 0.45 17.41 20.49
N ALA A 35 1.02 18.58 20.76
CA ALA A 35 2.43 18.85 20.43
C ALA A 35 3.35 17.83 21.11
N GLY A 36 4.34 17.34 20.37
CA GLY A 36 5.26 16.29 20.78
C GLY A 36 4.82 14.87 20.42
N ASP A 37 3.54 14.64 20.10
CA ASP A 37 3.05 13.32 19.72
C ASP A 37 3.75 12.79 18.48
N LEU A 38 4.11 11.50 18.53
CA LEU A 38 4.47 10.72 17.35
C LEU A 38 3.20 10.31 16.61
N VAL A 39 3.19 10.50 15.30
CA VAL A 39 2.10 10.05 14.42
C VAL A 39 2.64 9.20 13.28
N LEU A 40 1.84 8.24 12.85
CA LEU A 40 2.00 7.47 11.62
C LEU A 40 1.06 8.06 10.58
N VAL A 41 1.57 8.44 9.41
CA VAL A 41 0.77 8.83 8.25
C VAL A 41 0.72 7.67 7.27
N HIS A 42 -0.48 7.17 7.00
CA HIS A 42 -0.68 5.94 6.24
C HIS A 42 -1.78 6.11 5.20
N GLN A 43 -1.44 5.88 3.93
CA GLN A 43 -2.42 5.82 2.85
C GLN A 43 -2.94 4.38 2.73
N SER A 44 -4.17 4.14 3.22
CA SER A 44 -4.71 2.79 3.38
C SER A 44 -5.30 2.24 2.08
N THR A 45 -5.77 3.12 1.19
CA THR A 45 -6.39 2.77 -0.10
C THR A 45 -5.91 3.71 -1.21
N GLY A 46 -6.42 3.53 -2.42
CA GLY A 46 -6.17 4.44 -3.54
C GLY A 46 -5.27 3.87 -4.60
N LEU A 47 -5.21 2.54 -4.70
CA LEU A 47 -4.62 1.90 -5.88
C LEU A 47 -5.46 2.29 -7.10
N ALA A 48 -4.79 2.58 -8.21
CA ALA A 48 -5.46 2.81 -9.48
C ALA A 48 -6.36 1.61 -9.83
N ALA A 49 -7.48 1.88 -10.52
CA ALA A 49 -8.43 0.83 -10.88
C ALA A 49 -7.71 -0.29 -11.66
N LEU A 50 -7.87 -1.51 -11.17
CA LEU A 50 -7.45 -2.74 -11.84
C LEU A 50 -8.66 -3.42 -12.46
N ASP A 51 -8.42 -4.22 -13.50
CA ASP A 51 -9.44 -5.04 -14.13
C ASP A 51 -10.07 -6.01 -13.11
N SER A 52 -11.40 -6.11 -13.15
CA SER A 52 -12.14 -7.09 -12.36
C SER A 52 -11.70 -8.50 -12.73
N GLY A 53 -11.52 -9.37 -11.73
CA GLY A 53 -11.08 -10.76 -11.93
C GLY A 53 -9.56 -10.93 -12.12
N ASN A 54 -8.77 -9.87 -12.00
CA ASN A 54 -7.31 -9.99 -12.07
C ASN A 54 -6.74 -10.52 -10.75
N GLN A 55 -6.34 -11.79 -10.73
CA GLN A 55 -5.74 -12.48 -9.58
C GLN A 55 -4.20 -12.50 -9.59
N ARG A 56 -3.55 -11.75 -10.48
CA ARG A 56 -2.08 -11.65 -10.52
C ARG A 56 -1.55 -10.80 -9.36
N PRO A 57 -0.31 -11.05 -8.88
CA PRO A 57 0.28 -10.25 -7.83
C PRO A 57 0.31 -8.75 -8.15
N VAL A 58 -0.13 -7.93 -7.18
CA VAL A 58 -0.13 -6.47 -7.24
C VAL A 58 1.11 -5.94 -6.53
N SER A 59 2.02 -5.29 -7.24
CA SER A 59 3.20 -4.65 -6.63
C SER A 59 2.85 -3.27 -6.07
N LEU A 60 3.26 -2.98 -4.84
CA LEU A 60 3.14 -1.64 -4.24
C LEU A 60 4.41 -0.78 -4.36
N ALA A 61 5.50 -1.36 -4.89
CA ALA A 61 6.80 -0.69 -4.96
C ALA A 61 6.71 0.65 -5.70
N GLY A 62 7.24 1.71 -5.08
CA GLY A 62 7.21 3.08 -5.60
C GLY A 62 5.86 3.81 -5.45
N GLY A 63 4.78 3.10 -5.09
CA GLY A 63 3.47 3.71 -4.86
C GLY A 63 3.30 4.31 -3.45
N PRO A 64 2.23 5.09 -3.21
CA PRO A 64 1.93 5.69 -1.90
C PRO A 64 1.13 4.78 -0.97
N VAL A 65 0.36 3.82 -1.51
CA VAL A 65 -0.52 2.93 -0.75
C VAL A 65 0.30 2.00 0.14
N GLY A 66 -0.03 1.93 1.42
CA GLY A 66 0.65 1.10 2.42
C GLY A 66 1.99 1.64 2.89
N ARG A 67 2.53 2.71 2.29
CA ARG A 67 3.86 3.24 2.61
C ARG A 67 3.86 3.85 4.01
N ILE A 68 4.76 3.39 4.87
CA ILE A 68 4.88 3.80 6.28
C ILE A 68 5.68 5.10 6.37
N GLU A 69 5.20 6.04 7.17
CA GLU A 69 5.94 7.27 7.49
C GLU A 69 5.56 7.80 8.87
N TYR A 70 6.56 8.04 9.71
CA TYR A 70 6.36 8.62 11.03
C TYR A 70 6.74 10.10 11.02
N ALA A 71 5.97 10.91 11.73
CA ALA A 71 6.26 12.33 11.94
C ALA A 71 5.98 12.72 13.39
N ARG A 72 6.60 13.80 13.88
CA ARG A 72 6.25 14.42 15.17
C ARG A 72 5.38 15.65 14.95
N VAL A 73 4.38 15.80 15.80
CA VAL A 73 3.48 16.97 15.80
C VAL A 73 4.18 18.13 16.52
N ALA A 74 4.36 19.26 15.83
CA ALA A 74 4.87 20.50 16.39
C ALA A 74 3.78 21.29 17.13
N SER A 75 2.58 21.36 16.56
CA SER A 75 1.43 22.04 17.16
C SER A 75 0.11 21.52 16.60
N VAL A 76 -0.96 21.68 17.38
CA VAL A 76 -2.32 21.28 17.01
C VAL A 76 -3.24 22.50 17.03
N SER A 77 -3.99 22.69 15.95
CA SER A 77 -5.12 23.62 15.88
C SER A 77 -6.34 22.85 15.34
N PRO A 78 -7.58 23.39 15.48
CA PRO A 78 -8.77 22.68 15.02
C PRO A 78 -8.65 22.25 13.55
N GLY A 79 -8.65 20.94 13.32
CA GLY A 79 -8.58 20.35 11.98
C GLY A 79 -7.20 20.42 11.31
N VAL A 80 -6.13 20.86 11.99
CA VAL A 80 -4.78 20.94 11.42
C VAL A 80 -3.73 20.43 12.40
N LEU A 81 -2.87 19.52 11.92
CA LEU A 81 -1.66 19.10 12.62
C LEU A 81 -0.46 19.70 11.88
N ARG A 82 0.36 20.49 12.58
CA ARG A 82 1.64 20.98 12.05
C ARG A 82 2.75 20.02 12.49
N LEU A 83 3.63 19.64 11.58
CA LEU A 83 4.72 18.68 11.80
C LEU A 83 6.04 19.39 12.12
N THR A 84 6.93 18.72 12.85
CA THR A 84 8.28 19.23 13.14
C THR A 84 9.23 19.12 11.96
N ALA A 85 8.91 18.24 11.01
CA ALA A 85 9.63 18.04 9.77
C ALA A 85 8.62 17.79 8.64
N PRO A 86 8.93 18.19 7.40
CA PRO A 86 8.06 17.96 6.25
C PRO A 86 7.92 16.47 5.93
N LEU A 87 6.80 16.08 5.33
CA LEU A 87 6.62 14.74 4.79
C LEU A 87 7.60 14.47 3.64
N LEU A 88 8.17 13.28 3.62
CA LEU A 88 8.96 12.73 2.52
C LEU A 88 8.06 12.34 1.34
N TYR A 89 6.88 11.81 1.64
CA TYR A 89 5.99 11.24 0.63
C TYR A 89 4.68 12.00 0.55
N ALA A 90 4.23 12.24 -0.68
CA ALA A 90 2.90 12.80 -0.91
C ALA A 90 1.81 11.82 -0.43
N ARG A 91 0.71 12.37 0.10
CA ARG A 91 -0.42 11.63 0.65
C ARG A 91 -1.72 12.15 0.05
N THR A 92 -2.55 11.23 -0.43
CA THR A 92 -3.85 11.58 -0.99
C THR A 92 -4.88 11.75 0.12
N GLY A 93 -5.58 12.89 0.10
CA GLY A 93 -6.70 13.17 0.99
C GLY A 93 -7.83 12.15 0.82
N ASN A 94 -8.58 11.92 1.89
CA ASN A 94 -9.65 10.94 2.05
C ASN A 94 -9.27 9.46 1.87
N LEU A 95 -8.06 9.16 1.40
CA LEU A 95 -7.51 7.81 1.26
C LEU A 95 -6.42 7.52 2.31
N SER A 96 -6.01 8.57 3.04
CA SER A 96 -4.99 8.53 4.07
C SER A 96 -5.54 8.82 5.44
N GLN A 97 -4.96 8.19 6.45
CA GLN A 97 -5.23 8.43 7.85
C GLN A 97 -3.94 8.79 8.60
N VAL A 98 -4.09 9.60 9.63
CA VAL A 98 -3.07 9.91 10.62
C VAL A 98 -3.41 9.16 11.89
N VAL A 99 -2.45 8.39 12.40
CA VAL A 99 -2.61 7.55 13.59
C VAL A 99 -1.67 8.04 14.67
N ARG A 100 -2.19 8.45 15.83
CA ARG A 100 -1.35 8.75 16.99
C ARG A 100 -0.68 7.47 17.49
N VAL A 101 0.63 7.53 17.70
CA VAL A 101 1.47 6.40 18.12
C VAL A 101 1.95 6.65 19.56
N PRO A 102 1.37 5.98 20.57
CA PRO A 102 1.84 6.12 21.94
C PRO A 102 3.29 5.62 22.11
N GLU A 103 4.09 6.40 22.82
CA GLU A 103 5.47 6.08 23.20
C GLU A 103 5.49 5.72 24.71
N TYR A 104 5.81 4.47 25.03
CA TYR A 104 5.90 3.96 26.42
C TYR A 104 7.36 3.70 26.80
N THR A 105 7.70 3.85 28.08
CA THR A 105 8.96 3.31 28.61
C THR A 105 8.86 1.80 28.80
N GLU A 106 7.81 1.35 29.49
CA GLU A 106 7.48 -0.06 29.69
C GLU A 106 6.00 -0.25 29.34
N LEU A 107 5.67 -1.39 28.73
CA LEU A 107 4.29 -1.76 28.43
C LEU A 107 4.01 -3.19 28.91
N GLU A 108 2.97 -3.36 29.72
CA GLU A 108 2.56 -4.66 30.26
C GLU A 108 1.14 -5.01 29.81
N VAL A 109 0.99 -6.08 29.02
CA VAL A 109 -0.29 -6.71 28.68
C VAL A 109 -0.39 -8.01 29.47
N ARG A 110 -1.19 -8.00 30.54
CA ARG A 110 -1.34 -9.13 31.45
C ARG A 110 -2.18 -10.24 30.82
N SER A 111 -2.09 -11.43 31.40
CA SER A 111 -3.01 -12.52 31.08
C SER A 111 -4.48 -12.06 31.25
N GLY A 112 -5.33 -12.41 30.28
CA GLY A 112 -6.72 -11.96 30.22
C GLY A 112 -6.94 -10.50 29.77
N ALA A 113 -5.89 -9.72 29.52
CA ALA A 113 -5.99 -8.40 28.91
C ALA A 113 -5.77 -8.47 27.39
N SER A 114 -6.38 -7.54 26.64
CA SER A 114 -6.11 -7.40 25.21
C SER A 114 -5.90 -5.95 24.75
N LEU A 115 -4.91 -5.76 23.88
CA LEU A 115 -4.68 -4.52 23.15
C LEU A 115 -5.18 -4.69 21.71
N ARG A 116 -6.02 -3.76 21.22
CA ARG A 116 -6.65 -3.86 19.90
C ARG A 116 -6.62 -2.55 19.12
N ALA A 117 -6.76 -2.64 17.79
CA ALA A 117 -7.11 -1.51 16.95
C ALA A 117 -8.63 -1.30 16.93
N ALA A 118 -9.08 -0.07 16.64
CA ALA A 118 -10.43 0.11 16.13
C ALA A 118 -10.52 -0.58 14.75
N PRO A 119 -11.63 -1.26 14.38
CA PRO A 119 -11.80 -1.78 13.03
C PRO A 119 -11.78 -0.66 11.98
N TRP A 120 -11.34 -0.99 10.77
CA TRP A 120 -11.42 -0.08 9.63
C TRP A 120 -12.88 0.20 9.26
N ASP A 121 -13.24 1.48 9.15
CA ASP A 121 -14.60 1.93 8.85
C ASP A 121 -14.80 2.39 7.38
N GLY A 122 -13.76 2.29 6.55
CA GLY A 122 -13.72 2.87 5.20
C GLY A 122 -12.99 4.20 5.11
N SER A 123 -12.59 4.79 6.23
CA SER A 123 -11.93 6.08 6.34
C SER A 123 -10.75 6.06 7.31
N VAL A 124 -10.94 5.49 8.50
CA VAL A 124 -9.93 5.36 9.57
C VAL A 124 -10.04 4.01 10.30
N GLY A 125 -9.03 3.68 11.10
CA GLY A 125 -8.98 2.44 11.87
C GLY A 125 -8.08 1.39 11.24
N GLY A 126 -8.16 0.17 11.76
CA GLY A 126 -7.41 -1.01 11.32
C GLY A 126 -5.94 -1.05 11.70
N ILE A 127 -5.38 0.00 12.29
CA ILE A 127 -3.96 0.11 12.62
C ILE A 127 -3.74 0.15 14.13
N LEU A 128 -2.91 -0.77 14.64
CA LEU A 128 -2.33 -0.71 15.97
C LEU A 128 -0.84 -0.38 15.83
N ALA A 129 -0.43 0.77 16.36
CA ALA A 129 0.95 1.22 16.32
C ALA A 129 1.42 1.68 17.69
N VAL A 130 2.51 1.10 18.21
CA VAL A 130 3.08 1.48 19.51
C VAL A 130 4.60 1.45 19.47
N MET A 131 5.21 2.37 20.21
CA MET A 131 6.65 2.41 20.44
C MET A 131 6.92 2.18 21.92
N VAL A 132 7.86 1.29 22.24
CA VAL A 132 8.29 1.01 23.61
C VAL A 132 9.80 1.22 23.69
N THR A 133 10.28 2.18 24.48
CA THR A 133 11.72 2.46 24.55
C THR A 133 12.47 1.46 25.44
N GLY A 134 11.78 0.81 26.37
CA GLY A 134 12.27 -0.32 27.17
C GLY A 134 11.59 -1.63 26.75
N ARG A 135 11.01 -2.33 27.73
CA ARG A 135 10.43 -3.66 27.55
C ARG A 135 8.91 -3.64 27.36
N LEU A 136 8.48 -4.48 26.42
CA LEU A 136 7.11 -4.95 26.32
C LEU A 136 7.00 -6.34 26.96
N ARG A 137 6.23 -6.46 28.06
CA ARG A 137 5.80 -7.75 28.60
C ARG A 137 4.40 -8.07 28.11
N ASN A 138 4.26 -9.12 27.30
CA ASN A 138 2.97 -9.61 26.80
C ASN A 138 2.71 -11.04 27.27
N ASP A 139 1.77 -11.19 28.21
CA ASP A 139 1.20 -12.46 28.65
C ASP A 139 -0.29 -12.60 28.25
N GLY A 140 -0.81 -11.63 27.48
CA GLY A 140 -2.19 -11.59 26.99
C GLY A 140 -2.28 -11.64 25.46
N LEU A 141 -3.21 -10.87 24.89
CA LEU A 141 -3.45 -10.79 23.45
C LEU A 141 -3.25 -9.38 22.91
N ILE A 142 -2.35 -9.22 21.94
CA ILE A 142 -2.27 -8.01 21.12
C ILE A 142 -2.83 -8.39 19.75
N SER A 143 -3.98 -7.82 19.36
CA SER A 143 -4.78 -8.32 18.23
C SER A 143 -5.31 -7.20 17.34
N VAL A 144 -5.17 -7.40 16.04
CA VAL A 144 -5.82 -6.65 14.97
C VAL A 144 -6.64 -7.59 14.09
N ASP A 145 -7.19 -8.66 14.69
CA ASP A 145 -8.04 -9.63 14.01
C ASP A 145 -9.30 -8.93 13.46
N GLY A 146 -9.66 -9.20 12.20
CA GLY A 146 -10.83 -8.61 11.55
C GLY A 146 -10.85 -7.09 11.41
N ALA A 147 -9.77 -6.41 11.79
CA ALA A 147 -9.73 -4.95 11.84
C ALA A 147 -9.41 -4.30 10.48
N GLY A 148 -9.11 -5.10 9.45
CA GLY A 148 -8.73 -4.67 8.10
C GLY A 148 -9.91 -4.42 7.18
N PHE A 149 -9.72 -4.66 5.87
CA PHE A 149 -10.76 -4.37 4.88
C PHE A 149 -12.03 -5.19 5.11
N ARG A 150 -13.19 -4.53 4.97
CA ARG A 150 -14.49 -5.13 5.29
C ARG A 150 -14.91 -6.16 4.25
N GLY A 151 -15.60 -7.21 4.68
CA GLY A 151 -16.19 -8.19 3.78
C GLY A 151 -17.43 -7.66 3.06
N GLY A 152 -17.74 -8.21 1.89
CA GLY A 152 -18.92 -7.87 1.10
C GLY A 152 -20.20 -8.17 1.89
N ALA A 153 -21.16 -7.23 1.86
CA ALA A 153 -22.43 -7.43 2.54
C ALA A 153 -23.29 -8.47 1.80
N PHE A 154 -23.96 -9.33 2.55
CA PHE A 154 -24.99 -10.19 1.96
C PHE A 154 -26.20 -9.36 1.53
N LEU A 155 -26.77 -9.73 0.39
CA LEU A 155 -28.05 -9.26 -0.07
C LEU A 155 -28.75 -10.41 -0.78
N SER A 156 -30.03 -10.60 -0.45
CA SER A 156 -30.89 -11.55 -1.14
C SER A 156 -31.41 -10.97 -2.45
N HIS A 157 -31.39 -11.78 -3.50
CA HIS A 157 -31.84 -11.45 -4.85
C HIS A 157 -33.10 -12.24 -5.21
N ARG A 158 -33.61 -11.99 -6.42
CA ARG A 158 -34.57 -12.89 -7.06
C ARG A 158 -33.84 -14.12 -7.60
N ASP A 159 -34.56 -15.22 -7.80
CA ASP A 159 -34.03 -16.42 -8.45
C ASP A 159 -33.55 -16.11 -9.87
N LEU A 160 -32.23 -16.14 -10.06
CA LEU A 160 -31.55 -15.90 -11.34
C LEU A 160 -30.60 -17.05 -11.64
N ASN A 161 -30.44 -17.36 -12.92
CA ASN A 161 -29.56 -18.42 -13.44
C ASN A 161 -28.74 -17.87 -14.61
N TYR A 162 -27.71 -18.62 -15.01
CA TYR A 162 -26.90 -18.38 -16.22
C TYR A 162 -26.09 -17.07 -16.24
N CYS A 163 -25.91 -16.41 -15.09
CA CYS A 163 -25.02 -15.24 -14.96
C CYS A 163 -23.56 -15.64 -15.16
N THR A 164 -22.78 -14.83 -15.88
CA THR A 164 -21.38 -15.17 -16.24
C THR A 164 -20.40 -14.01 -16.10
N SER A 165 -20.89 -12.78 -15.91
CA SER A 165 -20.08 -11.58 -15.91
C SER A 165 -19.19 -11.49 -14.67
N LEU A 166 -17.99 -10.92 -14.82
CA LEU A 166 -17.10 -10.64 -13.68
C LEU A 166 -17.65 -9.52 -12.80
N ASP A 167 -18.18 -8.48 -13.45
CA ASP A 167 -18.96 -7.45 -12.80
C ASP A 167 -20.41 -7.64 -13.23
N GLU A 168 -21.25 -8.00 -12.26
CA GLU A 168 -22.68 -8.23 -12.43
C GLU A 168 -23.37 -7.24 -11.48
N PRO A 169 -24.33 -6.43 -11.96
CA PRO A 169 -25.05 -5.53 -11.07
C PRO A 169 -25.87 -6.35 -10.08
N VAL A 170 -26.16 -5.73 -8.93
CA VAL A 170 -26.85 -6.39 -7.82
C VAL A 170 -28.21 -6.95 -8.26
N ASP A 171 -29.00 -6.17 -9.00
CA ASP A 171 -30.29 -6.60 -9.55
C ASP A 171 -30.19 -7.63 -10.69
N GLY A 172 -28.97 -7.82 -11.23
CA GLY A 172 -28.58 -8.86 -12.18
C GLY A 172 -28.07 -10.14 -11.53
N GLY A 173 -28.09 -10.24 -10.20
CA GLY A 173 -27.66 -11.43 -9.43
C GLY A 173 -26.18 -11.45 -9.09
N GLY A 174 -25.58 -10.26 -8.97
CA GLY A 174 -24.25 -10.08 -8.43
C GLY A 174 -24.26 -9.85 -6.92
N ALA A 175 -23.62 -10.72 -6.14
CA ALA A 175 -23.36 -10.44 -4.73
C ALA A 175 -22.23 -9.42 -4.55
N TYR A 176 -22.23 -8.70 -3.42
CA TYR A 176 -21.23 -7.65 -3.16
C TYR A 176 -19.80 -8.22 -3.01
N LYS A 177 -18.86 -7.50 -3.61
CA LYS A 177 -17.42 -7.77 -3.49
C LYS A 177 -16.89 -7.32 -2.12
N GLY A 178 -15.83 -7.95 -1.64
CA GLY A 178 -15.07 -7.50 -0.47
C GLY A 178 -14.31 -6.21 -0.72
N GLU A 179 -14.04 -5.44 0.33
CA GLU A 179 -13.20 -4.25 0.26
C GLU A 179 -11.73 -4.62 0.04
N GLY A 180 -11.00 -3.73 -0.62
CA GLY A 180 -9.58 -3.88 -0.89
C GLY A 180 -8.91 -2.54 -1.19
N LEU A 181 -7.73 -2.59 -1.80
CA LEU A 181 -6.88 -1.42 -2.06
C LEU A 181 -7.49 -0.41 -3.06
N VAL A 182 -8.45 -0.85 -3.88
CA VAL A 182 -9.16 0.01 -4.84
C VAL A 182 -10.27 0.77 -4.11
N ALA A 183 -10.10 2.07 -3.96
CA ALA A 183 -11.03 2.92 -3.20
C ALA A 183 -12.40 3.09 -3.90
N GLY A 184 -13.45 3.35 -3.12
CA GLY A 184 -14.78 3.72 -3.62
C GLY A 184 -15.59 2.59 -4.27
N ARG A 185 -15.10 1.34 -4.22
CA ARG A 185 -15.78 0.17 -4.80
C ARG A 185 -16.57 -0.64 -3.77
N PHE A 186 -16.26 -0.50 -2.49
CA PHE A 186 -16.99 -1.22 -1.44
C PHE A 186 -18.43 -0.73 -1.33
N GLY A 187 -19.38 -1.66 -1.23
CA GLY A 187 -20.83 -1.38 -1.18
C GLY A 187 -21.45 -0.93 -2.51
N SER A 188 -20.66 -0.81 -3.59
CA SER A 188 -21.15 -0.45 -4.92
C SER A 188 -20.78 -1.47 -6.01
N ALA A 189 -19.66 -2.17 -5.86
CA ALA A 189 -19.22 -3.21 -6.79
C ALA A 189 -19.79 -4.58 -6.39
N ALA A 190 -20.30 -5.30 -7.38
CA ALA A 190 -20.88 -6.63 -7.25
C ALA A 190 -20.43 -7.58 -8.36
N GLY A 191 -20.63 -8.88 -8.17
CA GLY A 191 -20.28 -9.95 -9.10
C GLY A 191 -18.97 -10.68 -8.76
N ARG A 192 -18.64 -11.70 -9.55
CA ARG A 192 -17.60 -12.69 -9.22
C ARG A 192 -16.15 -12.27 -9.34
N GLY A 193 -15.83 -11.23 -10.12
CA GLY A 193 -14.45 -10.78 -10.27
C GLY A 193 -13.91 -10.14 -9.00
N ASN A 194 -12.69 -10.46 -8.58
CA ASN A 194 -12.03 -9.74 -7.49
C ASN A 194 -11.59 -8.34 -7.94
N LEU A 195 -11.35 -7.43 -6.98
CA LEU A 195 -10.75 -6.11 -7.22
C LEU A 195 -9.50 -5.97 -6.36
N ALA A 196 -8.33 -6.12 -6.98
CA ALA A 196 -7.07 -6.27 -6.27
C ALA A 196 -7.20 -7.37 -5.20
N ASN A 197 -6.87 -7.07 -3.95
CA ASN A 197 -6.95 -8.00 -2.84
C ASN A 197 -8.37 -8.17 -2.24
N GLY A 198 -9.35 -7.35 -2.62
CA GLY A 198 -10.76 -7.55 -2.25
C GLY A 198 -11.39 -8.62 -3.12
N ALA A 199 -12.00 -9.64 -2.51
CA ALA A 199 -12.54 -10.79 -3.24
C ALA A 199 -13.85 -10.49 -3.98
N GLY A 200 -14.16 -11.28 -5.00
CA GLY A 200 -15.46 -11.24 -5.67
C GLY A 200 -16.56 -11.91 -4.83
N GLY A 201 -17.80 -11.43 -4.98
CA GLY A 201 -18.98 -12.12 -4.44
C GLY A 201 -19.37 -13.33 -5.31
N GLY A 202 -20.36 -14.11 -4.89
CA GLY A 202 -21.01 -15.07 -5.79
C GLY A 202 -21.80 -14.36 -6.91
N ILE A 203 -22.10 -15.10 -7.98
CA ILE A 203 -23.19 -14.77 -8.90
C ILE A 203 -24.11 -15.97 -9.08
N CYS A 204 -25.37 -15.71 -9.44
CA CYS A 204 -26.43 -16.67 -9.80
C CYS A 204 -25.97 -18.13 -10.05
N HIS A 205 -26.59 -19.18 -9.49
CA HIS A 205 -27.57 -19.22 -8.39
C HIS A 205 -26.92 -19.80 -7.14
N ASN A 206 -26.98 -19.09 -6.02
CA ASN A 206 -26.53 -19.48 -4.68
C ASN A 206 -25.06 -19.94 -4.65
N SER A 207 -24.22 -19.31 -5.45
CA SER A 207 -22.78 -19.56 -5.47
C SER A 207 -22.04 -18.87 -4.31
N GLY A 208 -20.87 -19.39 -3.96
CA GLY A 208 -20.13 -18.97 -2.79
C GLY A 208 -19.30 -17.71 -3.04
N GLY A 209 -19.06 -16.93 -1.99
CA GLY A 209 -18.16 -15.78 -2.03
C GLY A 209 -16.69 -16.20 -2.05
N GLY A 210 -15.85 -15.43 -2.73
CA GLY A 210 -14.39 -15.64 -2.74
C GLY A 210 -13.72 -15.17 -1.45
N GLY A 211 -12.60 -15.79 -1.07
CA GLY A 211 -11.79 -15.38 0.07
C GLY A 211 -10.89 -14.18 -0.26
N GLY A 212 -10.63 -13.32 0.72
CA GLY A 212 -9.77 -12.14 0.57
C GLY A 212 -8.31 -12.50 0.24
N GLY A 213 -7.61 -11.60 -0.45
CA GLY A 213 -6.18 -11.72 -0.77
C GLY A 213 -5.27 -10.96 0.19
N HIS A 214 -4.02 -11.42 0.34
CA HIS A 214 -2.94 -10.63 0.93
C HIS A 214 -1.57 -11.08 0.42
N ALA A 215 -0.70 -11.71 1.22
CA ALA A 215 0.57 -12.22 0.68
C ALA A 215 0.32 -13.42 -0.26
N GLY A 216 -0.70 -14.21 0.04
CA GLY A 216 -1.23 -15.25 -0.83
C GLY A 216 -2.48 -14.81 -1.62
N LEU A 217 -2.88 -15.68 -2.54
CA LEU A 217 -4.12 -15.63 -3.30
C LEU A 217 -5.28 -16.11 -2.41
N GLY A 218 -6.39 -15.39 -2.40
CA GLY A 218 -7.60 -15.84 -1.74
C GLY A 218 -8.24 -17.06 -2.44
N GLY A 219 -8.96 -17.88 -1.68
CA GLY A 219 -9.69 -19.03 -2.22
C GLY A 219 -10.87 -18.63 -3.10
N GLN A 220 -11.15 -19.44 -4.12
CA GLN A 220 -12.39 -19.32 -4.90
C GLN A 220 -13.60 -19.77 -4.07
N GLY A 221 -14.76 -19.15 -4.28
CA GLY A 221 -16.04 -19.60 -3.70
C GLY A 221 -16.63 -20.80 -4.44
N GLY A 222 -17.55 -21.52 -3.78
CA GLY A 222 -18.19 -22.71 -4.34
C GLY A 222 -19.03 -22.42 -5.58
N ARG A 223 -19.26 -23.47 -6.38
CA ARG A 223 -20.08 -23.48 -7.59
C ARG A 223 -21.54 -23.13 -7.31
N SER A 224 -22.30 -22.74 -8.33
CA SER A 224 -23.74 -22.51 -8.17
C SER A 224 -24.51 -23.77 -7.76
N ALA A 225 -25.76 -23.59 -7.35
CA ALA A 225 -26.67 -24.66 -6.98
C ALA A 225 -26.97 -25.59 -8.19
N PRO A 226 -27.47 -26.82 -7.95
CA PRO A 226 -27.86 -27.75 -9.02
C PRO A 226 -28.90 -27.20 -9.99
N ALA A 227 -29.77 -26.30 -9.52
CA ALA A 227 -30.76 -25.62 -10.36
C ALA A 227 -30.12 -24.77 -11.46
N ASP A 228 -28.86 -24.39 -11.28
CA ASP A 228 -28.04 -23.62 -12.21
C ASP A 228 -26.82 -24.41 -12.70
N GLU A 229 -26.97 -25.73 -12.81
CA GLU A 229 -26.00 -26.64 -13.45
C GLU A 229 -24.61 -26.69 -12.78
N GLU A 230 -24.51 -26.33 -11.51
CA GLU A 230 -23.25 -26.39 -10.72
C GLU A 230 -22.06 -25.69 -11.41
N ARG A 231 -22.34 -24.54 -12.01
CA ARG A 231 -21.38 -23.76 -12.80
C ARG A 231 -20.30 -23.19 -11.90
N ASP A 232 -19.08 -23.08 -12.45
CA ASP A 232 -17.96 -22.46 -11.76
C ASP A 232 -18.04 -20.92 -11.83
N VAL A 233 -19.00 -20.39 -11.07
CA VAL A 233 -19.35 -18.97 -11.01
C VAL A 233 -19.25 -18.38 -9.61
N GLY A 234 -18.70 -19.14 -8.66
CA GLY A 234 -18.31 -18.63 -7.35
C GLY A 234 -17.34 -17.46 -7.45
N GLY A 235 -17.32 -16.66 -6.38
CA GLY A 235 -16.48 -15.48 -6.27
C GLY A 235 -15.01 -15.82 -6.41
N MET A 236 -14.31 -15.04 -7.23
CA MET A 236 -12.87 -15.15 -7.39
C MET A 236 -12.18 -14.63 -6.13
N GLY A 237 -11.20 -15.37 -5.63
CA GLY A 237 -10.41 -14.94 -4.48
C GLY A 237 -9.57 -13.69 -4.77
N GLY A 238 -9.31 -12.90 -3.74
CA GLY A 238 -8.52 -11.67 -3.86
C GLY A 238 -7.07 -11.93 -4.27
N ALA A 239 -6.50 -11.02 -5.06
CA ALA A 239 -5.15 -11.12 -5.59
C ALA A 239 -4.07 -10.97 -4.50
N PRO A 240 -2.90 -11.62 -4.67
CA PRO A 240 -1.74 -11.36 -3.84
C PRO A 240 -1.25 -9.90 -3.96
N VAL A 241 -0.63 -9.38 -2.91
CA VAL A 241 -0.03 -8.06 -2.83
C VAL A 241 1.43 -8.21 -2.45
N ALA A 242 2.32 -7.73 -3.30
CA ALA A 242 3.76 -7.85 -3.16
C ALA A 242 4.38 -6.51 -2.72
N TYR A 243 5.07 -6.54 -1.58
CA TYR A 243 5.75 -5.37 -1.02
C TYR A 243 6.82 -5.79 0.00
N LEU A 244 7.70 -4.86 0.34
CA LEU A 244 8.71 -5.04 1.38
C LEU A 244 8.12 -4.65 2.75
N PRO A 245 7.97 -5.57 3.71
CA PRO A 245 7.19 -5.35 4.94
C PRO A 245 7.82 -4.38 5.95
N TYR A 246 9.02 -3.89 5.64
CA TYR A 246 9.70 -2.85 6.39
C TYR A 246 9.50 -1.44 5.78
N GLU A 247 9.03 -1.32 4.55
CA GLU A 247 8.69 -0.04 3.88
C GLU A 247 7.17 0.16 3.76
N TYR A 248 6.45 -0.94 3.54
CA TYR A 248 5.02 -0.96 3.23
C TYR A 248 4.32 -1.99 4.11
N LEU A 249 3.09 -1.69 4.53
CA LEU A 249 2.17 -2.67 5.11
C LEU A 249 0.75 -2.31 4.68
N VAL A 250 -0.10 -3.30 4.38
CA VAL A 250 -1.51 -3.09 4.05
C VAL A 250 -2.43 -4.06 4.78
N PHE A 251 -3.71 -3.73 4.88
CA PHE A 251 -4.72 -4.61 5.45
C PHE A 251 -4.89 -5.88 4.60
N GLY A 252 -5.31 -6.97 5.25
CA GLY A 252 -5.88 -8.12 4.54
C GLY A 252 -7.14 -7.72 3.80
N GLY A 253 -7.35 -8.26 2.60
CA GLY A 253 -8.57 -8.04 1.82
C GLY A 253 -9.81 -8.67 2.47
N GLY A 254 -10.97 -8.05 2.26
CA GLY A 254 -12.25 -8.61 2.66
C GLY A 254 -12.68 -9.76 1.75
N GLY A 255 -13.36 -10.77 2.32
CA GLY A 255 -14.05 -11.80 1.57
C GLY A 255 -15.28 -11.26 0.84
N GLY A 256 -15.71 -11.91 -0.23
CA GLY A 256 -16.95 -11.61 -0.93
C GLY A 256 -18.16 -12.24 -0.25
N ALA A 257 -19.34 -11.67 -0.46
CA ALA A 257 -20.59 -12.27 -0.01
C ALA A 257 -20.95 -13.51 -0.84
N GLY A 258 -21.66 -14.45 -0.23
CA GLY A 258 -22.39 -15.48 -0.98
C GLY A 258 -23.56 -14.88 -1.74
N GLU A 259 -23.97 -15.54 -2.81
CA GLU A 259 -25.22 -15.23 -3.52
C GLU A 259 -26.40 -15.96 -2.86
N GLY A 260 -27.61 -15.43 -2.92
CA GLY A 260 -28.75 -16.00 -2.23
C GLY A 260 -30.07 -15.37 -2.63
N ASN A 261 -31.16 -16.11 -2.42
CA ASN A 261 -32.53 -15.75 -2.73
C ASN A 261 -33.52 -16.09 -1.59
N ASN A 262 -33.03 -16.68 -0.49
CA ASN A 262 -33.85 -17.16 0.63
C ASN A 262 -33.64 -16.37 1.93
N ASP A 263 -32.83 -15.30 1.92
CA ASP A 263 -32.42 -14.54 3.11
C ASP A 263 -31.63 -15.36 4.15
N GLU A 264 -30.95 -16.43 3.71
CA GLU A 264 -30.20 -17.36 4.55
C GLU A 264 -28.68 -17.28 4.31
N GLY A 265 -28.23 -16.60 3.25
CA GLY A 265 -26.83 -16.45 2.91
C GLY A 265 -26.01 -15.59 3.87
N SER A 266 -24.69 -15.58 3.68
CA SER A 266 -23.76 -14.88 4.58
C SER A 266 -22.88 -13.85 3.87
N SER A 267 -22.57 -12.79 4.62
CA SER A 267 -21.60 -11.76 4.22
C SER A 267 -20.19 -12.34 4.22
N GLY A 268 -19.27 -11.72 3.49
CA GLY A 268 -17.85 -12.06 3.58
C GLY A 268 -17.22 -11.65 4.92
N GLY A 269 -16.16 -12.34 5.32
CA GLY A 269 -15.37 -11.98 6.51
C GLY A 269 -14.47 -10.76 6.26
N ALA A 270 -14.26 -9.93 7.30
CA ALA A 270 -13.30 -8.84 7.24
C ALA A 270 -11.85 -9.36 7.28
N GLY A 271 -10.95 -8.70 6.57
CA GLY A 271 -9.52 -9.00 6.62
C GLY A 271 -8.86 -8.56 7.93
N GLY A 272 -7.66 -9.06 8.22
CA GLY A 272 -6.86 -8.64 9.36
C GLY A 272 -6.28 -7.22 9.18
N GLY A 273 -6.10 -6.52 10.30
CA GLY A 273 -5.53 -5.17 10.34
C GLY A 273 -4.00 -5.14 10.29
N LEU A 274 -3.43 -3.99 10.66
CA LEU A 274 -1.99 -3.72 10.70
C LEU A 274 -1.49 -3.58 12.13
N MET A 275 -0.38 -4.23 12.43
CA MET A 275 0.33 -4.09 13.70
C MET A 275 1.76 -3.62 13.46
N LEU A 276 2.12 -2.45 13.99
CA LEU A 276 3.49 -1.93 14.00
C LEU A 276 3.96 -1.77 15.44
N LEU A 277 5.00 -2.51 15.80
CA LEU A 277 5.56 -2.49 17.14
C LEU A 277 7.07 -2.35 17.10
N ARG A 278 7.60 -1.39 17.85
CA ARG A 278 9.04 -1.35 18.16
C ARG A 278 9.25 -1.38 19.67
N ALA A 279 10.24 -2.16 20.09
CA ALA A 279 10.63 -2.26 21.49
C ALA A 279 12.16 -2.41 21.63
N THR A 280 12.73 -2.15 22.82
CA THR A 280 14.08 -2.65 23.09
C THR A 280 14.07 -4.17 23.24
N GLU A 281 13.12 -4.69 24.02
CA GLU A 281 12.87 -6.13 24.15
C GLU A 281 11.37 -6.44 24.26
N VAL A 282 10.98 -7.62 23.79
CA VAL A 282 9.63 -8.19 23.94
C VAL A 282 9.76 -9.53 24.68
N ARG A 283 8.94 -9.72 25.71
CA ARG A 283 8.93 -10.90 26.59
C ARG A 283 7.54 -11.41 26.83
N GLY A 284 7.44 -12.71 27.12
CA GLY A 284 6.25 -13.33 27.67
C GLY A 284 5.69 -14.42 26.78
N VAL A 285 4.56 -14.99 27.19
CA VAL A 285 3.92 -16.12 26.49
C VAL A 285 2.70 -15.71 25.68
N GLY A 286 2.40 -14.41 25.63
CA GLY A 286 1.26 -13.85 24.93
C GLY A 286 1.34 -13.98 23.42
N ARG A 287 0.21 -13.69 22.78
CA ARG A 287 0.01 -13.82 21.33
C ARG A 287 -0.10 -12.46 20.66
N PHE A 288 0.44 -12.38 19.44
CA PHE A 288 0.23 -11.29 18.49
C PHE A 288 -0.59 -11.83 17.32
N SER A 289 -1.71 -11.20 16.98
CA SER A 289 -2.64 -11.72 15.98
C SER A 289 -3.16 -10.66 15.01
N ALA A 290 -3.25 -11.02 13.75
CA ALA A 290 -3.84 -10.24 12.66
C ALA A 290 -4.64 -11.16 11.74
N ALA A 291 -5.41 -12.09 12.29
CA ALA A 291 -6.18 -13.05 11.53
C ALA A 291 -7.34 -12.38 10.78
N GLY A 292 -7.67 -12.90 9.60
CA GLY A 292 -8.93 -12.58 8.92
C GLY A 292 -10.11 -13.28 9.59
N GLU A 293 -11.30 -12.73 9.42
CA GLU A 293 -12.54 -13.28 9.99
C GLU A 293 -13.09 -14.42 9.13
N THR A 294 -13.68 -15.38 9.83
CA THR A 294 -14.49 -16.44 9.23
C THR A 294 -15.95 -15.99 9.29
N PRO A 295 -16.67 -15.92 8.16
CA PRO A 295 -18.09 -15.59 8.16
C PRO A 295 -18.91 -16.72 8.80
N PRO A 296 -20.12 -16.44 9.29
CA PRO A 296 -20.99 -17.47 9.84
C PRO A 296 -21.37 -18.50 8.77
N PRO A 297 -21.69 -19.74 9.17
CA PRO A 297 -22.25 -20.72 8.24
C PRO A 297 -23.65 -20.30 7.77
N THR A 298 -24.03 -20.75 6.58
CA THR A 298 -25.37 -20.55 5.99
C THR A 298 -26.27 -21.75 6.34
N PRO A 299 -27.45 -21.54 6.99
CA PRO A 299 -28.33 -22.61 7.46
C PRO A 299 -29.23 -23.26 6.41
N GLY A 300 -29.35 -22.71 5.21
CA GLY A 300 -30.25 -23.25 4.18
C GLY A 300 -29.79 -22.93 2.77
N ASP A 301 -30.72 -22.53 1.91
CA ASP A 301 -30.58 -22.74 0.47
C ASP A 301 -29.62 -21.77 -0.25
N ASP A 302 -28.91 -20.89 0.47
CA ASP A 302 -28.08 -19.83 -0.08
C ASP A 302 -26.56 -20.11 -0.04
N GLY A 303 -25.81 -19.36 -0.84
CA GLY A 303 -24.34 -19.38 -0.85
C GLY A 303 -23.74 -18.76 0.42
N ALA A 304 -22.59 -19.29 0.85
CA ALA A 304 -21.84 -18.76 1.98
C ALA A 304 -20.77 -17.75 1.56
N GLY A 305 -20.50 -16.78 2.43
CA GLY A 305 -19.46 -15.77 2.24
C GLY A 305 -18.04 -16.33 2.35
N GLY A 306 -17.10 -15.67 1.70
CA GLY A 306 -15.68 -16.03 1.78
C GLY A 306 -14.99 -15.46 3.02
N GLY A 307 -13.91 -16.10 3.46
CA GLY A 307 -13.09 -15.66 4.58
C GLY A 307 -12.26 -14.42 4.28
N GLY A 308 -12.03 -13.58 5.27
CA GLY A 308 -11.10 -12.44 5.16
C GLY A 308 -9.65 -12.90 5.14
N ALA A 309 -8.76 -12.17 4.46
CA ALA A 309 -7.32 -12.48 4.48
C ALA A 309 -6.68 -12.11 5.83
N GLY A 310 -5.56 -12.76 6.18
CA GLY A 310 -4.71 -12.29 7.26
C GLY A 310 -4.16 -10.89 6.98
N GLY A 311 -3.92 -10.11 8.04
CA GLY A 311 -3.36 -8.75 7.99
C GLY A 311 -1.84 -8.73 7.96
N ALA A 312 -1.22 -7.67 8.51
CA ALA A 312 0.24 -7.56 8.57
C ALA A 312 0.73 -7.26 9.99
N ILE A 313 1.79 -7.96 10.41
CA ILE A 313 2.46 -7.76 11.70
C ILE A 313 3.92 -7.45 11.47
N SER A 314 4.39 -6.30 11.97
CA SER A 314 5.78 -5.88 11.99
C SER A 314 6.22 -5.63 13.42
N ILE A 315 7.09 -6.50 13.96
CA ILE A 315 7.65 -6.38 15.31
C ILE A 315 9.16 -6.27 15.19
N ARG A 316 9.72 -5.16 15.65
CA ARG A 316 11.15 -4.88 15.53
C ARG A 316 11.72 -4.56 16.91
N THR A 317 12.72 -5.33 17.31
CA THR A 317 13.36 -5.24 18.63
C THR A 317 14.85 -5.00 18.49
N VAL A 318 15.44 -4.30 19.47
CA VAL A 318 16.90 -4.14 19.53
C VAL A 318 17.53 -5.45 19.97
N GLN A 319 16.97 -6.06 21.02
CA GLN A 319 17.50 -7.26 21.66
C GLN A 319 16.59 -8.46 21.38
N GLU A 320 15.93 -8.98 22.42
CA GLU A 320 15.19 -10.21 22.36
C GLU A 320 13.72 -9.97 22.00
N LEU A 321 13.18 -10.86 21.18
CA LEU A 321 11.78 -10.98 20.81
C LEU A 321 11.28 -12.38 21.17
N GLU A 322 10.77 -12.51 22.38
CA GLU A 322 10.24 -13.75 22.93
C GLU A 322 8.71 -13.65 23.09
N CYS A 323 7.99 -14.59 22.49
CA CYS A 323 6.53 -14.62 22.54
C CYS A 323 5.97 -16.03 22.30
N GLY A 324 4.70 -16.24 22.68
CA GLY A 324 4.01 -17.50 22.41
C GLY A 324 3.80 -17.73 20.92
N ALA A 325 3.16 -16.76 20.25
CA ALA A 325 2.89 -16.84 18.81
C ALA A 325 2.71 -15.47 18.15
N VAL A 326 3.12 -15.39 16.88
CA VAL A 326 2.76 -14.32 15.94
C VAL A 326 1.98 -14.93 14.77
N GLU A 327 0.73 -14.51 14.61
CA GLU A 327 -0.20 -15.16 13.68
C GLU A 327 -0.90 -14.16 12.78
N SER A 328 -0.74 -14.34 11.47
CA SER A 328 -1.49 -13.60 10.44
C SER A 328 -2.14 -14.60 9.49
N ARG A 329 -3.15 -15.31 9.98
CA ARG A 329 -3.84 -16.38 9.26
C ARG A 329 -5.05 -15.84 8.49
N GLY A 330 -5.36 -16.45 7.35
CA GLY A 330 -6.64 -16.22 6.69
C GLY A 330 -7.81 -16.81 7.48
N GLY A 331 -8.99 -16.17 7.39
CA GLY A 331 -10.24 -16.72 7.90
C GLY A 331 -10.75 -17.83 6.98
N ALA A 332 -11.39 -18.86 7.55
CA ALA A 332 -12.02 -19.90 6.73
C ALA A 332 -13.20 -19.32 5.94
N GLY A 333 -13.57 -19.97 4.83
CA GLY A 333 -14.83 -19.69 4.15
C GLY A 333 -16.02 -20.19 4.99
N GLY A 334 -17.20 -19.59 4.80
CA GLY A 334 -18.41 -20.04 5.47
C GLY A 334 -18.84 -21.42 4.96
N ASP A 335 -19.27 -22.27 5.87
CA ASP A 335 -19.87 -23.56 5.53
C ASP A 335 -21.31 -23.36 5.03
N ASN A 336 -21.78 -24.23 4.14
CA ASN A 336 -23.21 -24.38 3.88
C ASN A 336 -23.71 -25.61 4.66
N THR A 337 -24.76 -25.42 5.45
CA THR A 337 -25.26 -26.45 6.38
C THR A 337 -26.57 -27.11 5.95
N GLU A 338 -26.99 -26.90 4.70
CA GLU A 338 -28.09 -27.65 4.08
C GLU A 338 -27.68 -29.11 3.81
N PHE A 339 -28.60 -30.05 4.07
CA PHE A 339 -28.35 -31.49 3.99
C PHE A 339 -28.98 -32.15 2.75
N VAL A 340 -29.83 -31.45 2.02
CA VAL A 340 -30.57 -31.99 0.87
C VAL A 340 -29.87 -31.68 -0.46
N PHE A 341 -29.40 -30.45 -0.65
CA PHE A 341 -28.80 -29.99 -1.91
C PHE A 341 -27.34 -29.58 -1.73
N PRO A 342 -26.45 -29.91 -2.70
CA PRO A 342 -25.07 -29.44 -2.67
C PRO A 342 -25.04 -27.94 -3.02
N LEU A 343 -24.92 -27.11 -2.00
CA LEU A 343 -24.93 -25.65 -2.10
C LEU A 343 -23.58 -25.05 -1.73
N ALA A 344 -23.34 -23.82 -2.15
CA ALA A 344 -21.99 -23.31 -2.25
C ALA A 344 -21.42 -22.81 -0.91
N PRO A 345 -20.33 -23.43 -0.39
CA PRO A 345 -19.57 -22.82 0.68
C PRO A 345 -18.66 -21.70 0.15
N GLY A 346 -18.13 -20.89 1.07
CA GLY A 346 -17.22 -19.80 0.76
C GLY A 346 -15.77 -20.23 0.57
N GLY A 347 -15.00 -19.42 -0.16
CA GLY A 347 -13.56 -19.58 -0.28
C GLY A 347 -12.81 -19.08 0.97
N GLY A 348 -11.74 -19.77 1.37
CA GLY A 348 -10.88 -19.37 2.47
C GLY A 348 -10.02 -18.14 2.15
N GLY A 349 -9.80 -17.25 3.10
CA GLY A 349 -8.94 -16.08 2.94
C GLY A 349 -7.45 -16.45 2.88
N ALA A 350 -6.64 -15.63 2.22
CA ALA A 350 -5.20 -15.86 2.13
C ALA A 350 -4.47 -15.64 3.46
N GLY A 351 -3.30 -16.26 3.61
CA GLY A 351 -2.35 -15.92 4.67
C GLY A 351 -1.81 -14.50 4.53
N GLY A 352 -1.56 -13.85 5.67
CA GLY A 352 -1.06 -12.48 5.73
C GLY A 352 0.46 -12.37 5.78
N VAL A 353 0.95 -11.25 6.32
CA VAL A 353 2.38 -10.91 6.38
C VAL A 353 2.86 -10.84 7.83
N VAL A 354 4.00 -11.45 8.11
CA VAL A 354 4.73 -11.34 9.38
C VAL A 354 6.17 -10.92 9.10
N PHE A 355 6.62 -9.84 9.74
CA PHE A 355 8.00 -9.37 9.71
C PHE A 355 8.51 -9.22 11.14
N LEU A 356 9.52 -10.02 11.50
CA LEU A 356 10.16 -9.94 12.81
C LEU A 356 11.64 -9.55 12.67
N GLN A 357 12.08 -8.60 13.48
CA GLN A 357 13.47 -8.21 13.60
C GLN A 357 13.88 -8.17 15.07
N GLY A 358 15.08 -8.66 15.37
CA GLY A 358 15.64 -8.75 16.72
C GLY A 358 16.96 -9.50 16.70
N GLU A 359 17.80 -9.27 17.70
CA GLU A 359 19.06 -10.01 17.87
C GLU A 359 18.78 -11.50 18.12
N VAL A 360 17.80 -11.79 18.98
CA VAL A 360 17.31 -13.14 19.27
C VAL A 360 15.80 -13.17 19.11
N ILE A 361 15.29 -14.10 18.31
CA ILE A 361 13.86 -14.20 18.02
C ILE A 361 13.37 -15.61 18.37
N ALA A 362 12.56 -15.68 19.43
CA ALA A 362 11.95 -16.89 19.97
C ALA A 362 10.42 -16.73 19.97
N CYS A 363 9.85 -16.77 18.77
CA CYS A 363 8.40 -16.66 18.54
C CYS A 363 7.97 -17.72 17.53
N SER A 364 6.93 -18.49 17.85
CA SER A 364 6.25 -19.30 16.82
C SER A 364 5.53 -18.38 15.84
N ARG A 365 5.37 -18.83 14.60
CA ARG A 365 4.87 -17.99 13.49
C ARG A 365 3.87 -18.79 12.67
N SER A 366 2.75 -18.18 12.31
CA SER A 366 1.78 -18.80 11.42
C SER A 366 1.22 -17.77 10.44
N VAL A 367 1.29 -18.12 9.16
CA VAL A 367 0.75 -17.35 8.03
C VAL A 367 -0.08 -18.25 7.12
N LEU A 368 -0.79 -19.21 7.73
CA LEU A 368 -1.66 -20.15 7.04
C LEU A 368 -2.80 -19.42 6.34
N ALA A 369 -3.24 -19.93 5.19
CA ALA A 369 -4.52 -19.53 4.63
C ALA A 369 -5.68 -20.09 5.50
N GLY A 370 -6.87 -19.54 5.29
CA GLY A 370 -8.10 -20.14 5.79
C GLY A 370 -8.52 -21.32 4.94
N ALA A 371 -9.17 -22.30 5.55
CA ALA A 371 -9.72 -23.44 4.81
C ALA A 371 -10.93 -23.00 3.95
N PRO A 372 -11.18 -23.66 2.81
CA PRO A 372 -12.48 -23.56 2.15
C PRO A 372 -13.58 -24.02 3.10
N GLY A 373 -14.75 -23.40 3.00
CA GLY A 373 -15.93 -23.92 3.66
C GLY A 373 -16.36 -25.27 3.07
N ARG A 374 -17.27 -25.94 3.77
CA ARG A 374 -17.76 -27.28 3.42
C ARG A 374 -19.28 -27.32 3.33
N MET A 375 -19.77 -28.27 2.54
CA MET A 375 -21.17 -28.65 2.47
C MET A 375 -21.50 -29.68 3.56
N ALA A 376 -22.68 -29.56 4.17
CA ALA A 376 -23.16 -30.59 5.10
C ALA A 376 -23.63 -31.89 4.41
N THR A 377 -23.94 -31.84 3.11
CA THR A 377 -24.38 -33.00 2.31
C THR A 377 -23.34 -34.13 2.26
N ASP A 378 -22.08 -33.80 1.96
CA ASP A 378 -21.01 -34.79 1.76
C ASP A 378 -19.65 -34.39 2.37
N GLY A 379 -19.56 -33.20 3.00
CA GLY A 379 -18.33 -32.66 3.55
C GLY A 379 -17.35 -32.09 2.52
N GLY A 380 -17.70 -32.09 1.23
CA GLY A 380 -16.95 -31.52 0.13
C GLY A 380 -17.00 -29.99 0.11
N THR A 381 -16.20 -29.37 -0.76
CA THR A 381 -16.07 -27.90 -0.85
C THR A 381 -16.88 -27.28 -1.98
N HIS A 382 -17.56 -28.09 -2.81
CA HIS A 382 -18.26 -27.64 -4.01
C HIS A 382 -17.42 -26.77 -4.96
N GLY A 383 -16.10 -27.01 -5.00
CA GLY A 383 -15.16 -26.19 -5.78
C GLY A 383 -14.62 -24.96 -5.05
N ALA A 384 -15.03 -24.71 -3.81
CA ALA A 384 -14.40 -23.69 -2.98
C ALA A 384 -12.95 -24.09 -2.65
N GLY A 385 -12.05 -23.09 -2.71
CA GLY A 385 -10.63 -23.22 -2.41
C GLY A 385 -10.21 -22.39 -1.18
N PRO A 386 -8.92 -22.38 -0.81
CA PRO A 386 -7.81 -22.99 -1.55
C PRO A 386 -7.67 -24.51 -1.30
N ASP A 387 -6.96 -25.21 -2.20
CA ASP A 387 -6.70 -26.65 -2.09
C ASP A 387 -5.73 -27.02 -0.94
N SER A 388 -4.88 -26.08 -0.54
CA SER A 388 -3.93 -26.21 0.58
C SER A 388 -3.89 -24.91 1.37
N VAL A 389 -3.82 -25.04 2.70
CA VAL A 389 -3.77 -23.91 3.65
C VAL A 389 -2.38 -23.65 4.22
N ASP A 390 -1.50 -24.64 4.13
CA ASP A 390 -0.15 -24.67 4.70
C ASP A 390 0.95 -24.65 3.62
N GLY A 391 0.57 -24.35 2.38
CA GLY A 391 1.48 -24.17 1.26
C GLY A 391 0.77 -23.59 0.03
N GLY A 392 1.45 -23.65 -1.13
CA GLY A 392 0.88 -23.19 -2.39
C GLY A 392 0.69 -21.67 -2.48
N SER A 393 -0.19 -21.25 -3.38
CA SER A 393 -0.40 -19.84 -3.73
C SER A 393 -1.16 -19.03 -2.67
N ALA A 394 -1.91 -19.68 -1.77
CA ALA A 394 -2.71 -19.03 -0.74
C ALA A 394 -1.93 -18.76 0.57
N PHE A 395 -0.78 -19.40 0.73
CA PHE A 395 0.07 -19.25 1.91
C PHE A 395 0.63 -17.83 2.03
N GLY A 396 0.74 -17.34 3.26
CA GLY A 396 1.25 -15.99 3.52
C GLY A 396 2.78 -15.91 3.54
N SER A 397 3.30 -14.77 4.00
CA SER A 397 4.74 -14.49 4.04
C SER A 397 5.22 -14.21 5.45
N ALA A 398 6.27 -14.91 5.88
CA ALA A 398 6.93 -14.68 7.17
C ALA A 398 8.42 -14.43 6.96
N GLN A 399 8.86 -13.19 7.12
CA GLN A 399 10.27 -12.80 7.02
C GLN A 399 10.84 -12.54 8.41
N VAL A 400 12.06 -13.04 8.65
CA VAL A 400 12.78 -12.77 9.89
C VAL A 400 14.21 -12.35 9.66
N LEU A 401 14.59 -11.28 10.35
CA LEU A 401 15.93 -10.71 10.35
C LEU A 401 16.52 -10.84 11.77
N SER A 402 17.45 -11.78 11.92
CA SER A 402 18.21 -11.99 13.17
C SER A 402 19.34 -10.96 13.28
N MET A 403 18.96 -9.71 13.46
CA MET A 403 19.85 -8.60 13.73
C MET A 403 19.12 -7.55 14.57
N PRO A 404 19.84 -6.79 15.42
CA PRO A 404 19.24 -5.69 16.17
C PRO A 404 18.52 -4.70 15.28
N PHE A 405 17.35 -4.24 15.71
CA PHE A 405 16.78 -2.99 15.21
C PHE A 405 17.69 -1.84 15.60
N GLY A 406 17.99 -0.96 14.65
CA GLY A 406 18.77 0.25 14.89
C GLY A 406 18.43 1.30 13.85
N GLN A 407 18.50 2.56 14.27
CA GLN A 407 18.48 3.69 13.36
C GLN A 407 19.83 3.74 12.61
N PRO A 408 19.84 3.91 11.28
CA PRO A 408 21.10 4.07 10.56
C PRO A 408 21.79 5.39 10.93
N ALA A 409 23.10 5.46 10.72
CA ALA A 409 23.88 6.65 11.06
C ALA A 409 23.69 7.76 10.03
N SER A 410 23.67 9.01 10.47
CA SER A 410 23.56 10.16 9.57
C SER A 410 24.76 10.23 8.61
N PRO A 411 24.51 10.46 7.31
CA PRO A 411 25.60 10.69 6.36
C PRO A 411 26.21 12.07 6.56
N VAL A 412 27.41 12.26 6.02
CA VAL A 412 28.12 13.55 5.99
C VAL A 412 28.21 14.04 4.56
N LEU A 413 27.76 15.27 4.31
CA LEU A 413 28.01 15.97 3.05
C LEU A 413 29.44 16.51 3.05
N THR A 414 30.19 16.23 1.98
CA THR A 414 31.57 16.69 1.80
C THR A 414 31.71 17.74 0.71
N GLN A 415 30.79 17.78 -0.25
CA GLN A 415 30.68 18.81 -1.27
C GLN A 415 29.19 19.15 -1.47
N PRO A 416 28.82 20.43 -1.66
CA PRO A 416 29.68 21.62 -1.51
C PRO A 416 30.11 21.83 -0.05
N VAL A 417 31.05 22.74 0.19
CA VAL A 417 31.40 23.18 1.56
C VAL A 417 30.43 24.26 2.05
N GLU A 418 30.32 24.42 3.36
CA GLU A 418 29.49 25.47 3.98
C GLU A 418 29.89 26.86 3.45
N GLY A 419 28.89 27.63 3.02
CA GLY A 419 29.05 28.98 2.47
C GLY A 419 29.50 29.03 1.00
N ALA A 420 29.56 27.90 0.30
CA ALA A 420 29.95 27.88 -1.12
C ALA A 420 28.98 28.67 -2.01
N THR A 421 29.52 29.27 -3.07
CA THR A 421 28.74 29.93 -4.12
C THR A 421 28.59 29.01 -5.33
N GLN A 422 27.38 28.92 -5.89
CA GLN A 422 27.09 28.14 -7.11
C GLN A 422 26.67 29.07 -8.25
N GLU A 423 27.36 28.96 -9.39
CA GLU A 423 27.04 29.65 -10.64
C GLU A 423 26.49 28.66 -11.67
N GLY A 424 25.28 28.92 -12.18
CA GLY A 424 24.68 28.09 -13.23
C GLY A 424 24.36 26.65 -12.78
N PRO A 425 24.06 25.75 -13.74
CA PRO A 425 23.71 24.35 -13.48
C PRO A 425 24.92 23.50 -13.07
N GLY A 426 24.68 22.27 -12.61
CA GLY A 426 25.74 21.28 -12.39
C GLY A 426 26.31 21.26 -10.98
N LEU A 427 25.58 21.75 -9.98
CA LEU A 427 26.00 21.65 -8.57
C LEU A 427 26.28 20.19 -8.21
N ARG A 428 27.54 19.91 -7.87
CA ARG A 428 27.99 18.59 -7.43
C ARG A 428 27.81 18.46 -5.93
N ILE A 429 27.00 17.49 -5.54
CA ILE A 429 26.75 17.11 -4.15
C ILE A 429 27.41 15.76 -3.93
N GLU A 430 28.32 15.69 -2.96
CA GLU A 430 29.03 14.46 -2.60
C GLU A 430 29.03 14.27 -1.10
N GLY A 431 29.14 13.02 -0.67
CA GLY A 431 29.24 12.71 0.74
C GLY A 431 29.57 11.26 1.03
N GLN A 432 29.52 10.97 2.32
CA GLN A 432 29.91 9.69 2.91
C GLN A 432 28.83 9.23 3.88
N ALA A 433 28.21 8.10 3.58
CA ALA A 433 27.41 7.31 4.50
C ALA A 433 28.27 6.21 5.15
N ARG A 434 27.68 5.42 6.05
CA ARG A 434 28.37 4.23 6.56
C ARG A 434 28.49 3.20 5.43
N ALA A 435 29.63 2.53 5.33
CA ALA A 435 29.80 1.42 4.41
C ALA A 435 28.74 0.33 4.70
N GLY A 436 28.00 -0.06 3.66
CA GLY A 436 26.90 -1.03 3.76
C GLY A 436 25.52 -0.43 4.07
N ASP A 437 25.41 0.89 4.32
CA ASP A 437 24.10 1.54 4.20
C ASP A 437 23.62 1.38 2.74
N PRO A 438 22.31 1.13 2.49
CA PRO A 438 21.86 0.83 1.13
C PRO A 438 21.46 2.10 0.36
N ARG A 439 20.96 3.14 1.04
CA ARG A 439 20.37 4.32 0.38
C ARG A 439 20.66 5.62 1.14
N VAL A 440 20.85 6.70 0.38
CA VAL A 440 20.93 8.09 0.87
C VAL A 440 19.83 8.92 0.21
N LEU A 441 19.09 9.67 1.03
CA LEU A 441 18.12 10.67 0.60
C LEU A 441 18.77 12.05 0.70
N LEU A 442 18.82 12.77 -0.42
CA LEU A 442 19.29 14.15 -0.50
C LEU A 442 18.12 15.12 -0.47
N PHE A 443 18.27 16.20 0.28
CA PHE A 443 17.27 17.25 0.43
C PHE A 443 17.85 18.61 0.02
N LEU A 444 17.03 19.38 -0.68
CA LEU A 444 17.28 20.78 -1.00
C LEU A 444 16.12 21.60 -0.44
N ASP A 445 16.42 22.57 0.42
CA ASP A 445 15.45 23.45 1.08
C ASP A 445 14.30 22.69 1.78
N GLY A 446 14.63 21.53 2.36
CA GLY A 446 13.69 20.66 3.07
C GLY A 446 12.84 19.76 2.17
N VAL A 447 13.00 19.81 0.84
CA VAL A 447 12.31 18.94 -0.11
C VAL A 447 13.24 17.83 -0.57
N LEU A 448 12.72 16.60 -0.67
CA LEU A 448 13.48 15.45 -1.20
C LEU A 448 13.89 15.74 -2.66
N LEU A 449 15.19 15.86 -2.88
CA LEU A 449 15.80 16.10 -4.18
C LEU A 449 16.03 14.78 -4.93
N SER A 450 16.64 13.79 -4.27
CA SER A 450 16.96 12.51 -4.89
C SER A 450 17.17 11.41 -3.85
N THR A 451 16.96 10.16 -4.26
CA THR A 451 17.38 8.97 -3.51
C THR A 451 18.48 8.29 -4.30
N LEU A 452 19.60 8.02 -3.64
CA LEU A 452 20.82 7.47 -4.23
C LEU A 452 21.16 6.14 -3.58
N ASP A 453 21.59 5.18 -4.37
CA ASP A 453 22.28 4.01 -3.84
C ASP A 453 23.71 4.41 -3.42
N THR A 454 24.15 3.88 -2.29
CA THR A 454 25.50 4.11 -1.76
C THR A 454 26.48 3.08 -2.31
N GLY A 455 27.69 3.53 -2.66
CA GLY A 455 28.77 2.62 -3.02
C GLY A 455 29.11 1.65 -1.88
N ALA A 456 29.82 0.56 -2.18
CA ALA A 456 30.25 -0.40 -1.15
C ALA A 456 31.12 0.25 -0.05
N ASP A 457 31.80 1.35 -0.38
CA ASP A 457 32.58 2.18 0.53
C ASP A 457 31.76 3.26 1.25
N GLY A 458 30.45 3.35 0.98
CA GLY A 458 29.52 4.33 1.54
C GLY A 458 29.53 5.68 0.85
N ARG A 459 30.31 5.88 -0.22
CA ARG A 459 30.33 7.15 -0.96
C ARG A 459 29.10 7.31 -1.84
N PHE A 460 28.67 8.55 -1.99
CA PHE A 460 27.61 8.93 -2.93
C PHE A 460 27.94 10.25 -3.62
N SER A 461 27.43 10.41 -4.85
CA SER A 461 27.55 11.64 -5.63
C SER A 461 26.27 11.87 -6.42
N TYR A 462 25.86 13.13 -6.49
CA TYR A 462 24.77 13.62 -7.31
C TYR A 462 25.19 14.92 -7.98
N VAL A 463 24.77 15.11 -9.22
CA VAL A 463 24.96 16.36 -9.95
C VAL A 463 23.59 16.93 -10.25
N LEU A 464 23.28 18.09 -9.68
CA LEU A 464 22.03 18.79 -9.94
C LEU A 464 22.04 19.31 -11.39
N PRO A 465 21.14 18.85 -12.27
CA PRO A 465 21.19 19.21 -13.69
C PRO A 465 20.73 20.64 -13.94
N GLU A 466 19.83 21.16 -13.10
CA GLU A 466 19.26 22.49 -13.24
C GLU A 466 20.00 23.52 -12.38
N ALA A 467 19.97 24.78 -12.80
CA ALA A 467 20.49 25.88 -12.00
C ALA A 467 19.53 26.15 -10.83
N LEU A 468 20.10 26.41 -9.65
CA LEU A 468 19.34 26.85 -8.50
C LEU A 468 18.83 28.29 -8.72
N PRO A 469 17.62 28.64 -8.24
CA PRO A 469 17.19 30.03 -8.18
C PRO A 469 18.22 30.89 -7.44
N PRO A 470 18.45 32.16 -7.83
CA PRO A 470 19.40 33.00 -7.10
C PRO A 470 18.97 33.20 -5.64
N GLY A 471 19.90 33.00 -4.70
CA GLY A 471 19.63 33.14 -3.27
C GLY A 471 20.28 32.04 -2.41
N PRO A 472 20.01 32.07 -1.08
CA PRO A 472 20.49 31.05 -0.17
C PRO A 472 19.69 29.74 -0.32
N HIS A 473 20.41 28.62 -0.28
CA HIS A 473 19.85 27.27 -0.27
C HIS A 473 20.47 26.43 0.84
N GLU A 474 19.71 25.44 1.34
CA GLU A 474 20.14 24.49 2.36
C GLU A 474 20.12 23.06 1.82
N LEU A 475 21.26 22.37 1.88
CA LEU A 475 21.39 20.96 1.56
C LEU A 475 21.44 20.11 2.83
N ARG A 476 20.74 18.98 2.81
CA ARG A 476 20.83 17.94 3.84
C ARG A 476 20.84 16.56 3.21
N ALA A 477 21.31 15.58 3.96
CA ALA A 477 21.23 14.17 3.60
C ALA A 477 20.73 13.33 4.78
N SER A 478 20.09 12.20 4.50
CA SER A 478 19.82 11.15 5.49
C SER A 478 20.08 9.79 4.85
N THR A 479 20.39 8.77 5.63
CA THR A 479 20.43 7.40 5.15
C THR A 479 19.12 6.70 5.46
N GLU A 480 18.78 5.69 4.68
CA GLU A 480 17.62 4.85 4.95
C GLU A 480 18.01 3.38 4.87
N SER A 481 17.63 2.61 5.89
CA SER A 481 17.87 1.18 5.95
C SER A 481 16.63 0.49 6.51
N LEU A 482 16.10 -0.49 5.77
CA LEU A 482 14.90 -1.24 6.14
C LEU A 482 13.73 -0.32 6.57
N GLY A 483 13.46 0.74 5.79
CA GLY A 483 12.38 1.70 6.07
C GLY A 483 12.59 2.56 7.33
N VAL A 484 13.83 2.67 7.82
CA VAL A 484 14.20 3.54 8.95
C VAL A 484 15.18 4.59 8.44
N HIS A 485 14.86 5.86 8.69
CA HIS A 485 15.73 6.97 8.35
C HIS A 485 16.68 7.32 9.50
N SER A 486 17.90 7.71 9.16
CA SER A 486 18.80 8.37 10.10
C SER A 486 18.27 9.75 10.49
N ASP A 487 18.90 10.36 11.50
CA ASP A 487 18.78 11.82 11.65
C ASP A 487 19.35 12.50 10.40
N SER A 488 18.90 13.72 10.11
CA SER A 488 19.47 14.51 9.01
C SER A 488 20.92 14.86 9.30
N SER A 489 21.73 14.93 8.24
CA SER A 489 23.07 15.47 8.29
C SER A 489 23.07 16.90 8.85
N VAL A 490 24.26 17.34 9.28
CA VAL A 490 24.54 18.77 9.43
C VAL A 490 24.17 19.47 8.11
N PRO A 491 23.41 20.58 8.14
CA PRO A 491 23.07 21.29 6.92
C PRO A 491 24.31 21.91 6.29
N VAL A 492 24.33 21.94 4.95
CA VAL A 492 25.29 22.70 4.17
C VAL A 492 24.55 23.84 3.47
N ARG A 493 24.87 25.09 3.82
CA ARG A 493 24.27 26.28 3.21
C ARG A 493 25.14 26.74 2.05
N ILE A 494 24.50 27.04 0.93
CA ILE A 494 25.14 27.60 -0.25
C ILE A 494 24.39 28.84 -0.74
N THR A 495 25.06 29.67 -1.53
CA THR A 495 24.43 30.80 -2.21
C THR A 495 24.49 30.57 -3.72
N ALA A 496 23.34 30.40 -4.36
CA ALA A 496 23.24 30.42 -5.80
C ALA A 496 23.25 31.87 -6.29
N VAL A 497 24.05 32.17 -7.30
CA VAL A 497 24.11 33.50 -7.91
C VAL A 497 23.61 33.43 -9.35
N ALA A 498 22.99 34.52 -9.81
CA ALA A 498 22.59 34.62 -11.20
C ALA A 498 23.83 34.47 -12.11
N PRO A 499 23.71 33.80 -13.27
CA PRO A 499 24.76 33.83 -14.27
C PRO A 499 25.11 35.29 -14.55
N VAL A 500 26.39 35.63 -14.49
CA VAL A 500 26.84 36.95 -14.93
C VAL A 500 26.55 37.00 -16.43
N GLU A 501 25.51 37.75 -16.84
CA GLU A 501 25.39 38.17 -18.23
C GLU A 501 26.70 38.90 -18.52
N GLY A 502 27.53 38.30 -19.38
CA GLY A 502 28.76 38.92 -19.81
C GLY A 502 28.41 40.33 -20.27
N SER A 503 28.99 41.32 -19.61
CA SER A 503 29.23 42.58 -20.29
C SER A 503 29.95 42.20 -21.56
N ASP A 504 29.28 42.31 -22.71
CA ASP A 504 29.96 42.30 -23.99
C ASP A 504 31.14 43.24 -23.81
N GLY A 505 32.35 42.67 -23.81
CA GLY A 505 33.58 43.41 -23.70
C GLY A 505 33.58 44.37 -24.88
N GLY A 506 33.08 45.58 -24.64
CA GLY A 506 33.06 46.66 -25.58
C GLY A 506 34.50 46.92 -25.93
N VAL A 507 34.95 46.33 -27.03
CA VAL A 507 36.14 46.80 -27.72
C VAL A 507 35.74 48.20 -28.17
N VAL A 508 36.22 49.20 -27.43
CA VAL A 508 36.29 50.57 -27.92
C VAL A 508 37.24 50.50 -29.11
N LEU A 509 36.68 50.31 -30.31
CA LEU A 509 37.41 50.55 -31.54
C LEU A 509 37.66 52.07 -31.62
N PRO A 510 38.91 52.52 -31.80
CA PRO A 510 39.17 53.94 -31.97
C PRO A 510 38.48 54.47 -33.23
N ASP A 511 37.94 55.68 -33.08
CA ASP A 511 37.12 56.42 -34.05
C ASP A 511 37.58 56.28 -35.52
N VAL A 512 36.73 55.71 -36.36
CA VAL A 512 36.79 55.87 -37.82
C VAL A 512 35.66 56.83 -38.23
N PRO A 513 35.95 57.94 -38.93
CA PRO A 513 34.93 58.95 -39.27
C PRO A 513 33.86 58.40 -40.23
N PRO A 514 32.66 59.01 -40.24
CA PRO A 514 31.47 58.43 -40.83
C PRO A 514 31.43 58.62 -42.35
N ASP A 515 31.17 57.54 -43.08
CA ASP A 515 30.57 57.65 -44.42
C ASP A 515 29.09 57.27 -44.36
N VAL A 516 28.33 58.21 -44.93
CA VAL A 516 26.88 58.34 -44.97
C VAL A 516 26.34 57.52 -46.14
N ILE A 517 25.10 56.99 -46.01
CA ILE A 517 23.98 57.08 -46.99
C ILE A 517 22.86 56.06 -46.61
N PRO A 518 21.57 56.37 -46.85
CA PRO A 518 20.51 56.34 -45.83
C PRO A 518 19.42 55.23 -46.08
N PRO A 519 18.22 55.26 -45.45
CA PRO A 519 17.48 54.08 -44.99
C PRO A 519 16.55 53.46 -46.03
N LEU A 520 16.10 52.22 -45.78
CA LEU A 520 14.83 51.77 -46.35
C LEU A 520 13.98 50.96 -45.37
N VAL A 521 12.72 51.39 -45.37
CA VAL A 521 11.59 51.04 -44.53
C VAL A 521 11.01 49.68 -44.89
N LEU A 522 10.54 48.98 -43.85
CA LEU A 522 9.72 47.78 -43.88
C LEU A 522 8.39 48.03 -44.62
N ALA A 523 8.07 47.22 -45.64
CA ALA A 523 6.72 47.18 -46.20
C ALA A 523 6.31 45.77 -46.62
N VAL A 524 5.19 45.32 -46.04
CA VAL A 524 4.39 44.14 -46.36
C VAL A 524 3.74 44.31 -47.74
N GLY A 525 3.61 43.23 -48.52
CA GLY A 525 2.84 43.24 -49.76
C GLY A 525 2.38 41.85 -50.21
N CYS A 526 1.08 41.61 -50.11
CA CYS A 526 0.35 40.51 -50.74
C CYS A 526 0.21 40.76 -52.27
N GLY A 527 0.05 39.70 -53.07
CA GLY A 527 -0.73 39.79 -54.32
C GLY A 527 -0.28 39.01 -55.56
N CYS A 528 -0.87 37.82 -55.75
CA CYS A 528 -1.55 37.26 -56.94
C CYS A 528 -0.93 37.16 -58.38
N GLY A 529 -1.06 35.94 -58.94
CA GLY A 529 -1.35 35.62 -60.36
C GLY A 529 -0.14 35.26 -61.23
N SER A 530 -0.09 34.23 -62.09
CA SER A 530 -1.06 33.25 -62.62
C SER A 530 -0.29 32.14 -63.37
N ALA A 531 -0.92 30.95 -63.48
CA ALA A 531 -0.46 29.67 -64.07
C ALA A 531 -0.43 29.69 -65.64
N PRO A 532 -0.25 28.58 -66.44
CA PRO A 532 -0.57 27.15 -66.16
C PRO A 532 0.39 26.08 -66.73
N GLY A 533 0.14 24.80 -66.37
CA GLY A 533 0.67 23.61 -67.04
C GLY A 533 0.50 22.31 -66.25
N ALA A 534 -0.37 21.41 -66.72
CA ALA A 534 -1.00 20.30 -66.03
C ALA A 534 -0.26 18.93 -66.07
N GLY A 535 -0.68 18.00 -65.19
CA GLY A 535 -0.39 16.55 -65.26
C GLY A 535 -0.49 15.86 -63.88
N LEU A 536 -1.67 15.58 -63.31
CA LEU A 536 -2.48 14.34 -63.43
C LEU A 536 -1.73 13.01 -63.11
N TRP A 537 -1.92 12.44 -61.90
CA TRP A 537 -2.73 11.22 -61.62
C TRP A 537 -2.45 10.60 -60.23
N THR A 538 -3.52 10.08 -59.67
CA THR A 538 -3.78 9.42 -58.39
C THR A 538 -3.25 7.98 -58.27
N GLY A 539 -3.14 7.44 -57.04
CA GLY A 539 -3.55 6.04 -56.78
C GLY A 539 -2.68 5.16 -55.88
N ALA A 540 -3.18 4.94 -54.66
CA ALA A 540 -3.35 3.67 -53.91
C ALA A 540 -2.30 2.54 -53.86
N LEU A 541 -2.09 2.07 -52.62
CA LEU A 541 -1.85 0.71 -52.10
C LEU A 541 -1.40 -0.42 -53.06
N LEU A 542 -0.35 -1.15 -52.67
CA LEU A 542 -0.38 -2.63 -52.60
C LEU A 542 0.80 -3.23 -51.80
N LEU A 543 0.49 -4.34 -51.13
CA LEU A 543 1.33 -5.22 -50.32
C LEU A 543 2.51 -5.84 -51.09
N ALA A 544 3.60 -6.14 -50.37
CA ALA A 544 4.44 -7.30 -50.65
C ALA A 544 5.05 -7.88 -49.36
N ALA A 545 4.74 -9.14 -49.10
CA ALA A 545 5.30 -9.97 -48.05
C ALA A 545 6.64 -10.58 -48.49
N VAL A 546 7.60 -10.75 -47.57
CA VAL A 546 8.66 -11.77 -47.70
C VAL A 546 8.91 -12.43 -46.34
N ALA A 547 8.64 -13.73 -46.32
CA ALA A 547 8.93 -14.67 -45.24
C ALA A 547 10.40 -15.14 -45.30
N VAL A 548 11.03 -15.35 -44.13
CA VAL A 548 12.23 -16.20 -44.02
C VAL A 548 12.02 -17.24 -42.91
N ARG A 549 12.46 -18.45 -43.24
CA ARG A 549 12.02 -19.76 -42.79
C ARG A 549 12.91 -20.29 -41.66
N ARG A 550 12.28 -20.95 -40.68
CA ARG A 550 12.90 -21.71 -39.57
C ARG A 550 13.76 -22.89 -40.08
N ARG A 551 14.81 -23.23 -39.32
CA ARG A 551 15.35 -24.60 -39.20
C ARG A 551 15.40 -25.01 -37.73
N ARG A 552 14.79 -26.16 -37.42
CA ARG A 552 15.00 -26.99 -36.23
C ARG A 552 15.45 -28.36 -36.72
N GLN A 553 16.30 -29.05 -35.93
CA GLN A 553 16.23 -30.48 -35.57
C GLN A 553 17.54 -30.93 -34.88
N PRO A 554 17.58 -32.09 -34.21
CA PRO A 554 16.51 -33.09 -33.99
C PRO A 554 15.71 -32.88 -32.71
#